data_AF-A0AA42XIE6-F1
#
_entry.id   AF-A0AA42XIE6-F1
#
_cell.length_a   1.000
_cell.length_b   1.000
_cell.length_c   1.000
_cell.angle_alpha   90.00
_cell.angle_beta   90.00
_cell.angle_gamma   90.00
#
_symmetry.space_group_name_H-M   'P 1'
#
loop_
_entity.id
_entity.type
_entity.pdbx_description
1 polymer ?
#
loop_
_entity_poly.entity_id
_entity_poly.type
_entity_poly.pdbx_seq_one_letter_code
_entity_poly.pdbx_strand_id
1 'polypeptide(L)'
;MKMHGLAAAVMCIAVIGAVWAAWPEPAGDQVWAYQKLQPADYQLLHSDALGFVTAKAQEGFELRTRHAGVTSFEIRCKGVLVLDVENAPSRVLIRMPADARWRAPDIERLRISFERWLDLHQSEGRLLVESAGPSWVEAWLGRFNGAMPDEQRCLSGAPHRD
;
A
#
# COMPACT_ATOMS: atom_id res chain seq x y z
N MET A 1 41.24 31.35 7.02
CA MET A 1 40.42 30.18 7.42
C MET A 1 38.92 30.47 7.55
N LYS A 2 38.46 31.70 7.90
CA LYS A 2 37.02 32.03 8.07
C LYS A 2 36.16 31.96 6.79
N MET A 3 36.69 32.34 5.62
CA MET A 3 35.89 32.38 4.37
C MET A 3 35.51 30.99 3.84
N HIS A 4 36.37 29.98 4.00
CA HIS A 4 36.09 28.63 3.51
C HIS A 4 35.00 27.92 4.34
N GLY A 5 34.95 28.18 5.65
CA GLY A 5 33.88 27.65 6.51
C GLY A 5 32.51 28.25 6.17
N LEU A 6 32.47 29.56 5.86
CA LEU A 6 31.24 30.22 5.42
C LEU A 6 30.78 29.71 4.04
N ALA A 7 31.70 29.54 3.09
CA ALA A 7 31.39 28.98 1.78
C ALA A 7 30.87 27.53 1.86
N ALA A 8 31.47 26.69 2.71
CA ALA A 8 31.01 25.32 2.94
C ALA A 8 29.62 25.26 3.59
N ALA A 9 29.34 26.15 4.54
CA ALA A 9 28.03 26.24 5.19
C ALA A 9 26.94 26.67 4.20
N VAL A 10 27.21 27.66 3.35
CA VAL A 10 26.27 28.10 2.30
C VAL A 10 25.99 26.96 1.32
N MET A 11 27.01 26.19 0.93
CA MET A 11 26.81 25.01 0.08
C MET A 11 25.95 23.94 0.78
N CYS A 12 26.21 23.63 2.05
CA CYS A 12 25.40 22.67 2.78
C CYS A 12 23.94 23.10 2.90
N ILE A 13 23.70 24.38 3.19
CA ILE A 13 22.34 24.94 3.28
C ILE A 13 21.67 24.93 1.91
N ALA A 14 22.39 25.24 0.83
CA ALA A 14 21.85 25.17 -0.53
C ALA A 14 21.50 23.72 -0.93
N VAL A 15 22.34 22.75 -0.58
CA VAL A 15 22.08 21.33 -0.84
C VAL A 15 20.91 20.83 -0.01
N ILE A 16 20.85 21.14 1.29
CA ILE A 16 19.73 20.77 2.17
C ILE A 16 18.44 21.43 1.68
N GLY A 17 18.48 22.72 1.33
CA GLY A 17 17.34 23.45 0.80
C GLY A 17 16.86 22.90 -0.54
N ALA A 18 17.76 22.52 -1.44
CA ALA A 18 17.41 21.87 -2.69
C ALA A 18 16.82 20.46 -2.47
N VAL A 19 17.38 19.69 -1.54
CA VAL A 19 16.84 18.37 -1.14
C VAL A 19 15.45 18.50 -0.53
N TRP A 20 15.21 19.49 0.34
CA TRP A 20 13.90 19.76 0.93
C TRP A 20 12.88 20.30 -0.08
N ALA A 21 13.27 21.21 -0.98
CA ALA A 21 12.39 21.74 -2.01
C ALA A 21 12.05 20.72 -3.10
N ALA A 22 12.96 19.78 -3.36
CA ALA A 22 12.72 18.63 -4.22
C ALA A 22 12.15 17.43 -3.46
N TRP A 23 11.86 17.57 -2.15
CA TRP A 23 11.31 16.49 -1.35
C TRP A 23 9.86 16.27 -1.78
N PRO A 24 9.53 15.12 -2.37
CA PRO A 24 8.20 14.91 -2.91
C PRO A 24 7.18 14.71 -1.79
N GLU A 25 5.93 15.05 -2.08
CA GLU A 25 4.81 14.59 -1.27
C GLU A 25 4.83 13.05 -1.22
N PRO A 26 4.51 12.43 -0.06
CA PRO A 26 4.38 10.99 0.04
C PRO A 26 3.47 10.49 -1.09
N ALA A 27 3.89 9.43 -1.78
CA ALA A 27 3.08 8.86 -2.85
C ALA A 27 1.69 8.55 -2.30
N GLY A 28 0.68 9.13 -2.94
CA GLY A 28 -0.70 9.07 -2.46
C GLY A 28 -1.18 7.63 -2.40
N ASP A 29 -2.07 7.34 -1.45
CA ASP A 29 -2.77 6.07 -1.43
C ASP A 29 -3.47 5.87 -2.77
N GLN A 30 -3.26 4.69 -3.37
CA GLN A 30 -4.10 4.27 -4.48
C GLN A 30 -5.46 3.91 -3.90
N VAL A 31 -6.52 4.51 -4.43
CA VAL A 31 -7.89 4.32 -3.92
C VAL A 31 -8.80 3.96 -5.08
N TRP A 32 -9.51 2.85 -4.91
CA TRP A 32 -10.54 2.36 -5.81
C TRP A 32 -11.90 2.37 -5.12
N ALA A 33 -12.89 2.91 -5.79
CA ALA A 33 -14.26 3.01 -5.28
C ALA A 33 -15.24 2.20 -6.13
N TYR A 34 -15.97 1.30 -5.48
CA TYR A 34 -16.97 0.39 -6.06
C TYR A 34 -18.34 0.64 -5.44
N GLN A 35 -19.41 0.06 -6.01
CA GLN A 35 -20.72 0.16 -5.39
C GLN A 35 -20.75 -0.59 -4.05
N LYS A 36 -21.71 -0.22 -3.20
CA LYS A 36 -21.90 -0.83 -1.88
C LYS A 36 -22.12 -2.33 -2.00
N LEU A 37 -21.42 -3.10 -1.16
CA LEU A 37 -21.62 -4.54 -1.07
C LEU A 37 -22.72 -4.88 -0.07
N GLN A 38 -23.48 -5.93 -0.38
CA GLN A 38 -24.33 -6.56 0.63
C GLN A 38 -23.47 -7.18 1.74
N PRO A 39 -24.01 -7.36 2.95
CA PRO A 39 -23.25 -7.98 4.04
C PRO A 39 -22.69 -9.36 3.68
N ALA A 40 -23.40 -10.18 2.91
CA ALA A 40 -22.93 -11.50 2.49
C ALA A 40 -21.73 -11.42 1.54
N ASP A 41 -21.79 -10.51 0.57
CA ASP A 41 -20.71 -10.25 -0.38
C ASP A 41 -19.44 -9.74 0.31
N TYR A 42 -19.61 -8.84 1.29
CA TYR A 42 -18.51 -8.37 2.12
C TYR A 42 -17.86 -9.51 2.94
N GLN A 43 -18.67 -10.43 3.48
CA GLN A 43 -18.13 -11.59 4.21
C GLN A 43 -17.30 -12.50 3.31
N LEU A 44 -17.63 -12.60 2.02
CA LEU A 44 -16.82 -13.35 1.07
C LEU A 44 -15.45 -12.69 0.86
N LEU A 45 -15.39 -11.38 0.58
CA LEU A 45 -14.12 -10.64 0.50
C LEU A 45 -13.29 -10.80 1.77
N HIS A 46 -13.94 -10.68 2.93
CA HIS A 46 -13.28 -10.83 4.22
C HIS A 46 -12.73 -12.25 4.42
N SER A 47 -13.46 -13.28 3.99
CA SER A 47 -13.01 -14.68 4.04
C SER A 47 -11.81 -14.91 3.12
N ASP A 48 -11.79 -14.34 1.92
CA ASP A 48 -10.66 -14.44 1.00
C ASP A 48 -9.42 -13.73 1.54
N ALA A 49 -9.61 -12.53 2.12
CA ALA A 49 -8.55 -11.80 2.82
C ALA A 49 -7.99 -12.63 4.00
N LEU A 50 -8.87 -13.25 4.78
CA LEU A 50 -8.50 -14.14 5.88
C LEU A 50 -7.70 -15.35 5.38
N GLY A 51 -8.14 -15.96 4.28
CA GLY A 51 -7.43 -17.08 3.63
C GLY A 51 -6.02 -16.69 3.18
N PHE A 52 -5.87 -15.52 2.56
CA PHE A 52 -4.58 -14.96 2.16
C PHE A 52 -3.63 -14.76 3.35
N VAL A 53 -4.07 -14.05 4.40
CA VAL A 53 -3.19 -13.79 5.55
C VAL A 53 -2.86 -15.07 6.31
N THR A 54 -3.78 -16.02 6.36
CA THR A 54 -3.55 -17.32 7.02
C THR A 54 -2.47 -18.11 6.29
N ALA A 55 -2.54 -18.15 4.94
CA ALA A 55 -1.54 -18.80 4.11
C ALA A 55 -0.15 -18.15 4.22
N LYS A 56 -0.10 -16.85 4.56
CA LYS A 56 1.13 -16.05 4.62
C LYS A 56 1.47 -15.53 6.02
N ALA A 57 0.92 -16.15 7.06
CA ALA A 57 1.12 -15.71 8.44
C ALA A 57 2.60 -15.69 8.83
N GLN A 58 3.37 -16.68 8.36
CA GLN A 58 4.82 -16.78 8.60
C GLN A 58 5.64 -15.68 7.92
N GLU A 59 5.10 -15.04 6.87
CA GLU A 59 5.74 -13.91 6.20
C GLU A 59 5.46 -12.58 6.95
N GLY A 60 4.61 -12.60 7.98
CA GLY A 60 4.27 -11.45 8.81
C GLY A 60 2.99 -10.72 8.38
N PHE A 61 2.14 -11.36 7.58
CA PHE A 61 0.83 -10.81 7.24
C PHE A 61 -0.17 -10.99 8.38
N GLU A 62 -0.92 -9.93 8.67
CA GLU A 62 -1.99 -9.92 9.67
C GLU A 62 -3.24 -9.26 9.09
N LEU A 63 -4.40 -9.80 9.40
CA LEU A 63 -5.68 -9.15 9.13
C LEU A 63 -6.21 -8.52 10.43
N ARG A 64 -6.63 -7.26 10.34
CA ARG A 64 -7.22 -6.48 11.43
C ARG A 64 -8.60 -6.01 11.01
N THR A 65 -9.63 -6.49 11.68
CA THR A 65 -10.97 -5.92 11.56
C THR A 65 -11.07 -4.68 12.42
N ARG A 66 -11.54 -3.56 11.86
CA ARG A 66 -11.84 -2.36 12.64
C ARG A 66 -13.07 -2.61 13.53
N HIS A 67 -13.20 -1.84 14.61
CA HIS A 67 -14.20 -2.04 15.68
C HIS A 67 -15.64 -2.26 15.19
N ALA A 68 -16.39 -2.99 16.02
CA ALA A 68 -17.78 -3.41 15.81
C ALA A 68 -18.68 -2.26 15.32
N GLY A 69 -19.10 -2.32 14.06
CA GLY A 69 -20.08 -1.41 13.47
C GLY A 69 -19.78 -0.98 12.04
N VAL A 70 -18.52 -1.07 11.61
CA VAL A 70 -18.11 -0.79 10.22
C VAL A 70 -17.60 -2.07 9.59
N THR A 71 -18.20 -2.49 8.47
CA THR A 71 -17.72 -3.60 7.64
C THR A 71 -16.42 -3.16 6.96
N SER A 72 -15.31 -3.24 7.68
CA SER A 72 -13.98 -2.90 7.20
C SER A 72 -12.90 -3.82 7.75
N PHE A 73 -11.86 -4.05 6.95
CA PHE A 73 -10.68 -4.80 7.35
C PHE A 73 -9.41 -4.23 6.73
N GLU A 74 -8.33 -4.34 7.48
CA GLU A 74 -6.98 -3.95 7.10
C GLU A 74 -6.11 -5.18 7.00
N ILE A 75 -5.24 -5.23 5.99
CA ILE A 75 -4.14 -6.19 5.92
C ILE A 75 -2.86 -5.43 6.22
N ARG A 76 -2.09 -5.96 7.16
CA ARG A 76 -0.82 -5.41 7.60
C ARG A 76 0.31 -6.38 7.31
N CYS A 77 1.45 -5.85 6.89
CA CYS A 77 2.70 -6.57 6.78
C CYS A 77 3.62 -6.11 7.92
N LYS A 78 3.95 -7.02 8.85
CA LYS A 78 4.80 -6.73 10.03
C LYS A 78 4.33 -5.48 10.78
N GLY A 79 3.01 -5.35 10.94
CA GLY A 79 2.38 -4.20 11.59
C GLY A 79 2.23 -2.94 10.74
N VAL A 80 2.67 -2.89 9.48
CA VAL A 80 2.45 -1.75 8.58
C VAL A 80 1.28 -2.02 7.64
N LEU A 81 0.37 -1.06 7.47
CA LEU A 81 -0.78 -1.18 6.57
C LEU A 81 -0.31 -1.38 5.13
N VAL A 82 -0.86 -2.38 4.44
CA VAL A 82 -0.57 -2.66 3.03
C VAL A 82 -1.83 -2.76 2.16
N LEU A 83 -2.99 -2.95 2.77
CA LEU A 83 -4.29 -2.88 2.11
C LEU A 83 -5.37 -2.52 3.14
N ASP A 84 -6.30 -1.67 2.79
CA ASP A 84 -7.50 -1.36 3.58
C ASP A 84 -8.73 -1.53 2.69
N VAL A 85 -9.75 -2.20 3.20
CA VAL A 85 -11.02 -2.41 2.53
C VAL A 85 -12.14 -1.95 3.45
N GLU A 86 -12.87 -0.94 3.02
CA GLU A 86 -13.98 -0.36 3.76
C GLU A 86 -15.28 -0.48 2.94
N ASN A 87 -16.25 -1.25 3.43
CA ASN A 87 -17.61 -1.23 2.91
C ASN A 87 -18.40 -0.13 3.62
N ALA A 88 -18.20 1.10 3.15
CA ALA A 88 -18.85 2.29 3.66
C ALA A 88 -20.35 2.31 3.30
N PRO A 89 -21.18 3.17 3.94
CA PRO A 89 -22.63 3.17 3.73
C PRO A 89 -23.08 3.37 2.28
N SER A 90 -22.27 4.00 1.42
CA SER A 90 -22.60 4.31 0.02
C SER A 90 -21.74 3.59 -1.02
N ARG A 91 -20.58 3.06 -0.64
CA ARG A 91 -19.59 2.50 -1.58
C ARG A 91 -18.59 1.62 -0.86
N VAL A 92 -17.95 0.73 -1.60
CA VAL A 92 -16.75 0.03 -1.12
C VAL A 92 -15.52 0.78 -1.57
N LEU A 93 -14.60 0.98 -0.63
CA LEU A 93 -13.30 1.59 -0.86
C LEU A 93 -12.23 0.52 -0.66
N ILE A 94 -11.37 0.34 -1.66
CA ILE A 94 -10.11 -0.40 -1.52
C ILE A 94 -8.99 0.64 -1.56
N ARG A 95 -8.12 0.63 -0.57
CA ARG A 95 -6.99 1.55 -0.45
C ARG A 95 -5.70 0.76 -0.35
N MET A 96 -4.70 1.10 -1.17
CA MET A 96 -3.37 0.54 -1.12
C MET A 96 -2.35 1.66 -0.97
N PRO A 97 -1.63 1.72 0.16
CA PRO A 97 -0.51 2.64 0.33
C PRO A 97 0.55 2.43 -0.76
N ALA A 98 1.17 3.51 -1.23
CA ALA A 98 2.14 3.42 -2.33
C ALA A 98 3.38 2.56 -2.00
N ASP A 99 3.79 2.48 -0.72
CA ASP A 99 4.89 1.63 -0.28
C ASP A 99 4.49 0.14 -0.19
N ALA A 100 3.20 -0.18 -0.23
CA ALA A 100 2.69 -1.54 -0.08
C ALA A 100 3.23 -2.48 -1.15
N ARG A 101 3.35 -2.02 -2.41
CA ARG A 101 3.87 -2.83 -3.52
C ARG A 101 5.32 -3.28 -3.28
N TRP A 102 6.14 -2.42 -2.68
CA TRP A 102 7.54 -2.71 -2.36
C TRP A 102 7.69 -3.54 -1.09
N ARG A 103 6.81 -3.31 -0.12
CA ARG A 103 6.81 -3.98 1.18
C ARG A 103 6.23 -5.39 1.11
N ALA A 104 5.16 -5.58 0.34
CA ALA A 104 4.36 -6.79 0.29
C ALA A 104 3.88 -7.02 -1.15
N PRO A 105 4.75 -7.43 -2.10
CA PRO A 105 4.38 -7.50 -3.52
C PRO A 105 3.18 -8.43 -3.81
N ASP A 106 2.95 -9.43 -2.95
CA ASP A 106 1.82 -10.35 -3.08
C ASP A 106 0.46 -9.68 -2.78
N ILE A 107 0.45 -8.52 -2.11
CA ILE A 107 -0.78 -7.76 -1.84
C ILE A 107 -1.40 -7.21 -3.12
N GLU A 108 -0.58 -6.96 -4.16
CA GLU A 108 -1.05 -6.51 -5.46
C GLU A 108 -1.88 -7.60 -6.15
N ARG A 109 -1.45 -8.87 -6.03
CA ARG A 109 -2.20 -10.00 -6.56
C ARG A 109 -3.54 -10.17 -5.87
N LEU A 110 -3.58 -9.99 -4.54
CA LEU A 110 -4.82 -10.03 -3.78
C LEU A 110 -5.77 -8.89 -4.20
N ARG A 111 -5.27 -7.66 -4.31
CA ARG A 111 -6.04 -6.50 -4.79
C ARG A 111 -6.66 -6.79 -6.14
N ILE A 112 -5.87 -7.18 -7.15
CA ILE A 112 -6.37 -7.49 -8.50
C ILE A 112 -7.45 -8.58 -8.47
N SER A 113 -7.34 -9.56 -7.55
CA SER A 113 -8.37 -10.58 -7.38
C SER A 113 -9.69 -10.01 -6.86
N PHE A 114 -9.64 -9.08 -5.89
CA PHE A 114 -10.82 -8.38 -5.39
C PHE A 114 -11.45 -7.51 -6.45
N GLU A 115 -10.65 -6.73 -7.19
CA GLU A 115 -11.15 -5.89 -8.28
C GLU A 115 -11.85 -6.72 -9.34
N ARG A 116 -11.23 -7.82 -9.77
CA ARG A 116 -11.85 -8.73 -10.74
C ARG A 116 -13.17 -9.30 -10.22
N TRP A 117 -13.22 -9.70 -8.95
CA TRP A 117 -14.44 -10.22 -8.35
C TRP A 117 -15.53 -9.15 -8.29
N LEU A 118 -15.17 -7.92 -7.88
CA LEU A 118 -16.06 -6.77 -7.79
C LEU A 118 -16.60 -6.37 -9.16
N ASP A 119 -15.75 -6.32 -10.18
CA ASP A 119 -16.15 -6.00 -11.56
C ASP A 119 -17.09 -7.08 -12.13
N LEU A 120 -16.85 -8.36 -11.81
CA LEU A 120 -17.68 -9.47 -12.30
C LEU A 120 -19.05 -9.56 -11.61
N HIS A 121 -19.12 -9.27 -10.30
CA HIS A 121 -20.36 -9.33 -9.54
C HIS A 121 -21.15 -8.02 -9.55
N GLN A 122 -20.50 -6.90 -9.90
CA GLN A 122 -21.15 -5.62 -10.12
C GLN A 122 -21.19 -5.33 -11.63
N SER A 123 -22.13 -5.93 -12.37
CA SER A 123 -22.33 -5.67 -13.81
C SER A 123 -22.66 -4.21 -14.16
N GLU A 124 -22.88 -3.35 -13.15
CA GLU A 124 -23.05 -1.88 -13.26
C GLU A 124 -21.96 -1.09 -12.50
N GLY A 125 -20.98 -1.77 -11.91
CA GLY A 125 -19.95 -1.22 -11.03
C GLY A 125 -18.83 -0.54 -11.81
N ARG A 126 -19.15 0.58 -12.46
CA ARG A 126 -18.10 1.47 -12.99
C ARG A 126 -17.25 1.95 -11.82
N LEU A 127 -15.95 1.66 -11.87
CA LEU A 127 -14.90 2.22 -11.01
C LEU A 127 -15.14 3.74 -10.86
N LEU A 128 -15.59 4.19 -9.69
CA LEU A 128 -16.13 5.55 -9.52
C LEU A 128 -15.02 6.59 -9.38
N VAL A 129 -13.86 6.19 -8.87
CA VAL A 129 -12.63 6.97 -8.75
C VAL A 129 -11.46 6.00 -8.79
N GLU A 130 -10.55 6.21 -9.74
CA GLU A 130 -9.20 5.67 -9.70
C GLU A 130 -8.30 6.82 -9.27
N SER A 131 -7.72 6.72 -8.08
CA SER A 131 -6.85 7.77 -7.51
C SER A 131 -5.40 7.31 -7.49
N ALA A 132 -4.54 8.21 -7.99
CA ALA A 132 -3.07 8.21 -8.08
C ALA A 132 -2.43 7.06 -8.86
N GLY A 133 -2.20 7.27 -10.17
CA GLY A 133 -1.15 6.55 -10.89
C GLY A 133 0.24 6.76 -10.26
N PRO A 134 1.25 5.95 -10.63
CA PRO A 134 2.57 6.00 -9.99
C PRO A 134 3.14 7.42 -10.03
N SER A 135 3.61 7.90 -8.88
CA SER A 135 4.29 9.21 -8.82
C SER A 135 5.56 9.19 -9.68
N TRP A 136 5.99 10.34 -10.20
CA TRP A 136 7.26 10.45 -10.96
C TRP A 136 8.47 9.91 -10.16
N VAL A 137 8.37 9.94 -8.82
CA VAL A 137 9.34 9.39 -7.87
C VAL A 137 9.37 7.86 -7.92
N GLU A 138 8.27 7.15 -8.14
CA GLU A 138 8.28 5.70 -8.36
C GLU A 138 8.99 5.33 -9.67
N ALA A 139 8.84 6.17 -10.71
CA ALA A 139 9.59 6.02 -11.95
C ALA A 139 11.09 6.33 -11.79
N TRP A 140 11.48 7.14 -10.79
CA TRP A 140 12.85 7.57 -10.53
C TRP A 140 13.57 6.73 -9.44
N LEU A 141 12.90 6.36 -8.34
CA LEU A 141 13.39 5.44 -7.31
C LEU A 141 13.43 3.98 -7.80
N GLY A 142 12.55 3.60 -8.73
CA GLY A 142 12.73 2.36 -9.49
C GLY A 142 14.07 2.32 -10.25
N ARG A 143 14.69 3.49 -10.53
CA ARG A 143 16.03 3.62 -11.13
C ARG A 143 17.14 3.72 -10.08
N PHE A 144 16.85 4.21 -8.87
CA PHE A 144 17.80 4.33 -7.76
C PHE A 144 17.31 3.50 -6.56
N ASN A 145 17.57 2.19 -6.61
CA ASN A 145 17.24 1.22 -5.56
C ASN A 145 17.67 1.69 -4.15
N GLY A 146 16.78 2.38 -3.44
CA GLY A 146 16.62 2.23 -2.01
C GLY A 146 15.82 0.95 -1.79
N ALA A 147 16.46 -0.22 -1.88
CA ALA A 147 15.80 -1.48 -1.63
C ALA A 147 15.23 -1.44 -0.20
N MET A 148 13.90 -1.47 -0.08
CA MET A 148 13.25 -1.64 1.21
C MET A 148 13.91 -2.82 1.93
N PRO A 149 14.43 -2.65 3.15
CA PRO A 149 15.19 -3.71 3.80
C PRO A 149 14.38 -5.00 3.92
N ASP A 150 15.00 -6.15 3.68
CA ASP A 150 14.29 -7.44 3.57
C ASP A 150 13.56 -7.80 4.88
N GLU A 151 14.04 -7.35 6.04
CA GLU A 151 13.38 -7.52 7.33
C GLU A 151 12.06 -6.75 7.45
N GLN A 152 11.84 -5.74 6.60
CA GLN A 152 10.61 -4.94 6.58
C GLN A 152 9.61 -5.43 5.53
N ARG A 153 10.05 -6.31 4.62
CA ARG A 153 9.19 -6.89 3.59
C ARG A 153 8.50 -8.16 4.08
N CYS A 154 7.29 -8.39 3.60
CA CYS A 154 6.64 -9.70 3.70
C CYS A 154 6.89 -10.42 2.38
N LEU A 155 8.05 -11.07 2.32
CA LEU A 155 8.46 -11.93 1.22
C LEU A 155 8.55 -13.35 1.74
N SER A 156 8.24 -14.31 0.89
CA SER A 156 8.58 -15.70 1.11
C SER A 156 10.09 -15.79 1.35
N GLY A 157 10.48 -16.15 2.58
CA GLY A 157 11.89 -16.34 2.90
C GLY A 157 12.50 -17.34 1.93
N ALA A 158 13.64 -16.98 1.34
CA ALA A 158 14.48 -18.00 0.71
C ALA A 158 14.70 -19.13 1.73
N PRO A 159 14.62 -20.41 1.33
CA PRO A 159 14.85 -21.50 2.26
C PRO A 159 16.26 -21.33 2.84
N HIS A 160 16.35 -21.21 4.17
CA HIS A 160 17.60 -21.43 4.86
C HIS A 160 18.00 -22.87 4.54
N ARG A 161 18.99 -23.01 3.66
CA ARG A 161 19.52 -24.30 3.24
C ARG A 161 20.71 -24.55 4.16
N ASP A 162 20.48 -25.41 5.14
CA ASP A 162 21.54 -26.03 5.95
C ASP A 162 22.57 -26.75 5.04
#